data_AF-A0A952D3E5-F1
#
_entry.id   AF-A0A952D3E5-F1
#
_cell.length_a   1.000
_cell.length_b   1.000
_cell.length_c   1.000
_cell.angle_alpha   90.00
_cell.angle_beta   90.00
_cell.angle_gamma   90.00
#
_symmetry.space_group_name_H-M   'P 1'
#
loop_
_entity.id
_entity.type
_entity.pdbx_description
1 polymer ?
#
loop_
_entity_poly.entity_id
_entity_poly.type
_entity_poly.pdbx_seq_one_letter_code
_entity_poly.pdbx_strand_id
1 'polypeptide(L)'
;MKWVAPLLAAALCLPTAAPEPPMKQSAAAFLDTLGKDLRAKAVLPFASDAKERWAYTPGPRPGVSWADLNSSQKDAAKRLLVAALGEPGAEKIEAIRQLEPILREMERGNPGRDPERYWFVFFGEP
;
A
#
# COMPACT_ATOMS: atom_id res chain seq x y z
N MET A 1 22.58 19.53 -52.52
CA MET A 1 22.87 20.38 -51.36
C MET A 1 22.27 19.71 -50.13
N LYS A 2 23.07 18.93 -49.38
CA LYS A 2 22.59 18.13 -48.23
C LYS A 2 22.78 18.95 -46.95
N TRP A 3 21.69 19.37 -46.33
CA TRP A 3 21.71 20.04 -45.03
C TRP A 3 21.57 18.96 -43.96
N VAL A 4 22.60 18.78 -43.13
CA VAL A 4 22.53 17.95 -41.93
C VAL A 4 22.33 18.91 -40.75
N ALA A 5 21.12 18.93 -40.19
CA ALA A 5 20.86 19.66 -38.95
C ALA A 5 21.41 18.85 -37.76
N PRO A 6 22.08 19.47 -36.77
CA PRO A 6 22.51 18.78 -35.58
C PRO A 6 21.29 18.60 -34.64
N LEU A 7 21.03 17.35 -34.24
CA LEU A 7 20.13 17.05 -33.14
C LEU A 7 20.79 17.52 -31.83
N LEU A 8 20.29 18.62 -31.25
CA LEU A 8 20.53 18.92 -29.85
C LEU A 8 19.80 17.86 -29.02
N ALA A 9 20.54 16.90 -28.46
CA ALA A 9 20.04 16.04 -27.41
C ALA A 9 20.00 16.85 -26.10
N ALA A 10 18.84 17.42 -25.78
CA ALA A 10 18.58 17.92 -24.43
C ALA A 10 18.53 16.72 -23.49
N ALA A 11 19.55 16.56 -22.65
CA ALA A 11 19.54 15.60 -21.56
C ALA A 11 18.43 16.03 -20.58
N LEU A 12 17.28 15.37 -20.66
CA LEU A 12 16.24 15.43 -19.63
C LEU A 12 16.84 14.83 -18.36
N CYS A 13 17.33 15.71 -17.49
CA CYS A 13 17.62 15.36 -16.11
C CYS A 13 16.26 15.09 -15.46
N LEU A 14 15.79 13.85 -15.54
CA LEU A 14 14.62 13.43 -14.77
C LEU A 14 14.96 13.64 -13.29
N PRO A 15 14.09 14.27 -12.50
CA PRO A 15 14.28 14.31 -11.06
C PRO A 15 14.43 12.86 -10.59
N THR A 16 15.60 12.52 -10.08
CA THR A 16 15.81 11.25 -9.39
C THR A 16 15.01 11.36 -8.11
N ALA A 17 13.91 10.61 -8.02
CA ALA A 17 13.16 10.48 -6.77
C ALA A 17 14.15 10.16 -5.64
N ALA A 18 13.99 10.80 -4.48
CA ALA A 18 14.84 10.53 -3.33
C ALA A 18 14.80 9.02 -3.04
N PRO A 19 15.92 8.40 -2.64
CA PRO A 19 15.93 6.97 -2.32
C PRO A 19 14.94 6.73 -1.19
N GLU A 20 13.92 5.93 -1.46
CA GLU A 20 12.94 5.59 -0.45
C GLU A 20 13.58 4.78 0.68
N PRO A 21 13.15 4.99 1.93
CA PRO A 21 13.65 4.20 3.04
C PRO A 21 13.42 2.71 2.74
N PRO A 22 14.40 1.83 3.02
CA PRO A 22 14.25 0.40 2.78
C PRO A 22 12.94 -0.12 3.37
N MET A 23 12.22 -0.97 2.64
CA MET A 23 10.90 -1.49 3.03
C MET A 23 10.83 -1.95 4.49
N LYS A 24 11.90 -2.61 4.99
CA LYS A 24 12.03 -3.02 6.40
C LYS A 24 11.92 -1.84 7.39
N GLN A 25 12.61 -0.73 7.11
CA GLN A 25 12.57 0.48 7.94
C GLN A 25 11.18 1.10 7.93
N SER A 26 10.53 1.18 6.76
CA SER A 26 9.16 1.68 6.63
C SER A 26 8.15 0.79 7.36
N ALA A 27 8.35 -0.52 7.34
CA ALA A 27 7.50 -1.47 8.08
C ALA A 27 7.63 -1.27 9.58
N ALA A 28 8.86 -1.16 10.10
CA ALA A 28 9.11 -0.85 11.50
C ALA A 28 8.46 0.49 11.91
N ALA A 29 8.68 1.55 11.10
CA ALA A 29 8.10 2.86 11.34
C ALA A 29 6.56 2.83 11.36
N PHE A 30 5.92 2.07 10.47
CA PHE A 30 4.47 1.87 10.51
C PHE A 30 4.03 1.16 11.78
N LEU A 31 4.67 0.04 12.14
CA LEU A 31 4.32 -0.75 13.32
C LEU A 31 4.48 0.02 14.63
N ASP A 32 5.43 0.95 14.70
CA ASP A 32 5.63 1.81 15.86
C ASP A 32 4.49 2.84 16.04
N THR A 33 3.70 3.13 15.00
CA THR A 33 2.52 4.00 15.12
C THR A 33 1.27 3.32 15.71
N LEU A 34 1.22 1.98 15.74
CA LEU A 34 -0.02 1.23 15.95
C LEU A 34 -0.44 1.11 17.42
N GLY A 35 0.44 1.39 18.38
CA GLY A 35 0.19 1.07 19.79
C GLY A 35 0.01 -0.45 20.00
N LYS A 36 -0.24 -0.87 21.25
CA LYS A 36 -0.19 -2.30 21.61
C LYS A 36 -1.27 -3.14 20.92
N ASP A 37 -2.51 -2.66 20.89
CA ASP A 37 -3.66 -3.47 20.45
C ASP A 37 -3.66 -3.66 18.94
N LEU A 38 -3.44 -2.59 18.16
CA LEU A 38 -3.37 -2.73 16.70
C LEU A 38 -2.09 -3.46 16.28
N ARG A 39 -0.97 -3.30 16.98
CA ARG A 39 0.26 -4.06 16.70
C ARG A 39 0.07 -5.56 16.93
N ALA A 40 -0.67 -5.95 17.98
CA ALA A 40 -1.02 -7.34 18.22
C ALA A 40 -1.92 -7.95 17.11
N LYS A 41 -2.77 -7.13 16.47
CA LYS A 41 -3.53 -7.56 15.28
C LYS A 41 -2.65 -7.64 14.03
N ALA A 42 -1.75 -6.66 13.85
CA ALA A 42 -0.93 -6.51 12.65
C ALA A 42 0.21 -7.52 12.55
N VAL A 43 0.80 -7.94 13.67
CA VAL A 43 1.97 -8.84 13.69
C VAL A 43 1.56 -10.21 14.21
N LEU A 44 1.62 -11.20 13.33
CA LEU A 44 1.35 -12.60 13.66
C LEU A 44 2.66 -13.41 13.71
N PRO A 45 2.69 -14.55 14.41
CA PRO A 45 3.82 -15.48 14.34
C PRO A 45 4.10 -15.90 12.89
N PHE A 46 5.38 -16.12 12.55
CA PHE A 46 5.74 -16.54 11.19
C PHE A 46 5.09 -17.87 10.77
N ALA A 47 4.88 -18.77 11.73
CA ALA A 47 4.22 -20.07 11.55
C ALA A 47 2.67 -20.00 11.62
N SER A 48 2.07 -18.81 11.57
CA SER A 48 0.61 -18.66 11.63
C SER A 48 -0.06 -19.16 10.35
N ASP A 49 -1.07 -20.03 10.49
CA ASP A 49 -1.93 -20.51 9.39
C ASP A 49 -2.56 -19.36 8.58
N ALA A 50 -2.67 -18.16 9.16
CA ALA A 50 -3.17 -16.98 8.47
C ALA A 50 -2.35 -16.62 7.22
N LYS A 51 -1.08 -17.03 7.15
CA LYS A 51 -0.20 -16.84 5.98
C LYS A 51 -0.69 -17.63 4.76
N GLU A 52 -1.31 -18.79 4.98
CA GLU A 52 -1.83 -19.66 3.91
C GLU A 52 -3.28 -19.32 3.52
N ARG A 53 -4.00 -18.58 4.38
CA ARG A 53 -5.41 -18.18 4.15
C ARG A 53 -5.55 -16.94 3.26
N TRP A 54 -4.76 -16.84 2.20
CA TRP A 54 -4.94 -15.79 1.20
C TRP A 54 -6.11 -16.13 0.28
N ALA A 55 -6.98 -15.15 0.01
CA ALA A 55 -8.09 -15.29 -0.91
C ALA A 55 -8.32 -13.98 -1.68
N TYR A 56 -8.72 -14.09 -2.95
CA TYR A 56 -9.15 -12.93 -3.75
C TYR A 56 -10.66 -12.65 -3.63
N THR A 57 -11.43 -13.57 -3.03
CA THR A 57 -12.88 -13.43 -2.81
C THR A 57 -13.17 -12.75 -1.46
N PRO A 58 -14.34 -12.08 -1.30
CA PRO A 58 -14.69 -11.42 -0.04
C PRO A 58 -14.67 -12.37 1.17
N GLY A 59 -14.19 -11.87 2.31
CA GLY A 59 -14.15 -12.63 3.56
C GLY A 59 -13.37 -11.90 4.66
N PRO A 60 -13.30 -12.48 5.86
CA PRO A 60 -12.43 -11.98 6.92
C PRO A 60 -10.97 -11.98 6.46
N ARG A 61 -10.20 -11.01 6.96
CA ARG A 61 -8.78 -10.87 6.70
C ARG A 61 -8.04 -10.68 8.03
N PRO A 62 -6.88 -11.32 8.23
CA PRO A 62 -6.04 -11.05 9.39
C PRO A 62 -5.42 -9.65 9.27
N GLY A 63 -4.93 -9.12 10.39
CA GLY A 63 -4.20 -7.85 10.40
C GLY A 63 -5.03 -6.66 10.87
N VAL A 64 -4.44 -5.48 10.69
CA VAL A 64 -5.09 -4.20 10.92
C VAL A 64 -5.73 -3.71 9.62
N SER A 65 -7.00 -3.34 9.68
CA SER A 65 -7.70 -2.77 8.53
C SER A 65 -7.36 -1.29 8.36
N TRP A 66 -7.55 -0.75 7.17
CA TRP A 66 -7.44 0.69 6.92
C TRP A 66 -8.44 1.48 7.77
N ALA A 67 -9.62 0.91 8.04
CA ALA A 67 -10.63 1.47 8.95
C ALA A 67 -10.14 1.61 10.41
N ASP A 68 -9.25 0.71 10.86
CA ASP A 68 -8.69 0.76 12.22
C ASP A 68 -7.67 1.91 12.39
N LEU A 69 -7.13 2.44 11.29
CA LEU A 69 -6.03 3.41 11.32
C LEU A 69 -6.54 4.85 11.44
N ASN A 70 -5.89 5.64 12.29
CA ASN A 70 -6.02 7.09 12.27
C ASN A 70 -5.21 7.73 11.13
N SER A 71 -5.33 9.06 10.95
CA SER A 71 -4.67 9.77 9.83
C SER A 71 -3.15 9.59 9.80
N SER A 72 -2.45 9.71 10.95
CA SER A 72 -0.99 9.58 10.97
C SER A 72 -0.53 8.14 10.71
N GLN A 73 -1.31 7.15 11.16
CA GLN A 73 -1.06 5.74 10.85
C GLN A 73 -1.31 5.43 9.37
N LYS A 74 -2.35 6.02 8.76
CA LYS A 74 -2.62 5.91 7.31
C LYS A 74 -1.47 6.51 6.49
N ASP A 75 -0.88 7.62 6.91
CA ASP A 75 0.29 8.20 6.23
C ASP A 75 1.53 7.30 6.33
N ALA A 76 1.77 6.67 7.49
CA ALA A 76 2.84 5.69 7.63
C ALA A 76 2.60 4.44 6.78
N ALA A 77 1.35 3.97 6.71
CA ALA A 77 0.95 2.85 5.84
C ALA A 77 1.18 3.18 4.36
N LYS A 78 0.85 4.40 3.91
CA LYS A 78 1.15 4.86 2.55
C LYS A 78 2.65 4.81 2.28
N ARG A 79 3.49 5.37 3.16
CA ARG A 79 4.97 5.33 2.99
C ARG A 79 5.50 3.90 2.89
N LEU A 80 4.93 2.96 3.63
CA LEU A 80 5.27 1.55 3.49
C LEU A 80 4.89 0.98 2.12
N LEU A 81 3.70 1.32 1.60
CA LEU A 81 3.29 0.89 0.26
C LEU A 81 4.21 1.43 -0.83
N VAL A 82 4.61 2.70 -0.73
CA VAL A 82 5.57 3.30 -1.65
C VAL A 82 6.93 2.58 -1.55
N ALA A 83 7.43 2.34 -0.33
CA ALA A 83 8.71 1.62 -0.15
C ALA A 83 8.69 0.16 -0.66
N ALA A 84 7.52 -0.48 -0.67
CA ALA A 84 7.35 -1.87 -1.12
C ALA A 84 7.12 -2.00 -2.64
N LEU A 85 6.47 -1.01 -3.27
CA LEU A 85 5.94 -1.13 -4.63
C LEU A 85 6.37 0.02 -5.57
N GLY A 86 7.09 1.00 -5.04
CA GLY A 86 7.34 2.30 -5.66
C GLY A 86 6.10 3.19 -5.73
N GLU A 87 6.30 4.47 -6.08
CA GLU A 87 5.20 5.42 -6.30
C GLU A 87 4.10 4.89 -7.24
N PRO A 88 4.41 4.31 -8.43
CA PRO A 88 3.37 3.85 -9.34
C PRO A 88 2.53 2.71 -8.75
N GLY A 89 3.13 1.85 -7.93
CA GLY A 89 2.43 0.75 -7.26
C GLY A 89 1.52 1.24 -6.14
N ALA A 90 1.99 2.19 -5.34
CA ALA A 90 1.20 2.81 -4.28
C ALA A 90 0.01 3.61 -4.84
N GLU A 91 0.23 4.38 -5.92
CA GLU A 91 -0.84 5.10 -6.63
C GLU A 91 -1.89 4.12 -7.18
N LYS A 92 -1.46 2.99 -7.74
CA LYS A 92 -2.39 1.97 -8.24
C LYS A 92 -3.25 1.38 -7.12
N ILE A 93 -2.68 1.13 -5.95
CA ILE A 93 -3.44 0.66 -4.79
C ILE A 93 -4.49 1.71 -4.38
N GLU A 94 -4.09 2.98 -4.30
CA GLU A 94 -5.03 4.05 -3.94
C GLU A 94 -6.14 4.20 -4.98
N ALA A 95 -5.82 4.14 -6.28
CA ALA A 95 -6.82 4.17 -7.34
C ALA A 95 -7.81 3.00 -7.25
N ILE A 96 -7.34 1.79 -6.93
CA ILE A 96 -8.22 0.62 -6.72
C ILE A 96 -9.11 0.84 -5.50
N ARG A 97 -8.56 1.32 -4.37
CA ARG A 97 -9.33 1.64 -3.16
C ARG A 97 -10.42 2.66 -3.45
N GLN A 98 -10.09 3.74 -4.15
CA GLN A 98 -11.02 4.81 -4.49
C GLN A 98 -12.05 4.42 -5.57
N LEU A 99 -11.87 3.27 -6.24
CA LEU A 99 -12.86 2.71 -7.14
C LEU A 99 -14.00 1.99 -6.39
N GLU A 100 -13.79 1.60 -5.13
CA GLU A 100 -14.78 0.86 -4.34
C GLU A 100 -16.14 1.57 -4.21
N PRO A 101 -16.23 2.90 -3.97
CA PRO A 101 -17.53 3.60 -3.96
C PRO A 101 -18.27 3.55 -5.30
N ILE A 102 -17.55 3.60 -6.42
CA ILE A 102 -18.14 3.48 -7.77
C ILE A 102 -18.69 2.07 -7.97
N LEU A 103 -17.90 1.05 -7.61
CA LEU A 103 -18.33 -0.35 -7.67
C LEU A 103 -19.53 -0.60 -6.76
N ARG A 104 -19.58 0.03 -5.57
CA ARG A 104 -20.73 -0.03 -4.66
C ARG A 104 -22.01 0.43 -5.36
N GLU A 105 -21.96 1.56 -6.06
CA GLU A 105 -23.10 2.10 -6.80
C GLU A 105 -23.54 1.15 -7.93
N MET A 106 -22.59 0.68 -8.73
CA MET A 106 -22.85 -0.27 -9.83
C MET A 106 -23.41 -1.61 -9.34
N GLU A 107 -23.03 -2.04 -8.14
CA GLU A 107 -23.44 -3.30 -7.51
C GLU A 107 -24.60 -3.13 -6.53
N ARG A 108 -25.52 -2.19 -6.81
CA ARG A 108 -26.79 -2.02 -6.06
C ARG A 108 -26.58 -1.76 -4.56
N GLY A 109 -25.55 -0.99 -4.21
CA GLY A 109 -25.26 -0.62 -2.84
C GLY A 109 -24.53 -1.70 -2.04
N ASN A 110 -23.81 -2.62 -2.69
CA ASN A 110 -23.07 -3.69 -2.03
C ASN A 110 -22.16 -3.17 -0.88
N PRO A 111 -22.48 -3.46 0.40
CA PRO A 111 -21.72 -2.92 1.54
C PRO A 111 -20.30 -3.49 1.64
N GLY A 112 -19.97 -4.55 0.89
CA GLY A 112 -18.63 -5.10 0.81
C GLY A 112 -17.66 -4.24 0.00
N ARG A 113 -18.16 -3.36 -0.87
CA ARG A 113 -17.37 -2.44 -1.70
C ARG A 113 -17.00 -1.21 -0.90
N ASP A 114 -15.89 -1.22 -0.18
CA ASP A 114 -15.53 -0.17 0.79
C ASP A 114 -14.03 0.17 0.74
N PRO A 115 -13.64 1.44 0.52
CA PRO A 115 -12.22 1.84 0.51
C PRO A 115 -11.51 1.60 1.86
N GLU A 116 -12.24 1.44 2.96
CA GLU A 116 -11.66 1.20 4.28
C GLU A 116 -11.40 -0.31 4.54
N ARG A 117 -11.84 -1.20 3.64
CA ARG A 117 -11.67 -2.66 3.72
C ARG A 117 -10.40 -3.14 3.02
N TYR A 118 -9.26 -2.69 3.51
CA TYR A 118 -7.92 -3.13 3.10
C TYR A 118 -7.09 -3.42 4.34
N TRP A 119 -6.23 -4.44 4.32
CA TRP A 119 -5.57 -4.92 5.54
C TRP A 119 -4.05 -4.99 5.39
N PHE A 120 -3.36 -4.75 6.51
CA PHE A 120 -1.93 -5.00 6.67
C PHE A 120 -1.71 -6.08 7.70
N VAL A 121 -0.92 -7.09 7.33
CA VAL A 121 -0.49 -8.16 8.22
C VAL A 121 0.99 -8.47 7.97
N PHE A 122 1.73 -8.68 9.05
CA PHE A 122 3.14 -9.03 9.07
C PHE A 122 3.31 -10.37 9.76
N PHE A 123 4.31 -11.14 9.34
CA PHE A 123 4.56 -12.48 9.85
C PHE A 123 5.99 -12.56 10.39
N GLY A 124 6.13 -12.83 11.69
CA GLY A 124 7.43 -12.86 12.37
C GLY A 124 7.97 -11.48 12.71
N GLU A 125 9.27 -11.28 12.52
CA GLU A 125 9.95 -10.00 12.71
C GLU A 125 10.23 -9.38 11.32
N PRO A 126 9.43 -8.38 10.89
CA PRO A 126 9.51 -7.80 9.55
C PRO A 126 10.72 -6.89 9.32
#